data_AF-A0A7C2XCS0-F1
#
_entry.id   AF-A0A7C2XCS0-F1
#
_cell.length_a   1.000
_cell.length_b   1.000
_cell.length_c   1.000
_cell.angle_alpha   90.00
_cell.angle_beta   90.00
_cell.angle_gamma   90.00
#
_symmetry.space_group_name_H-M   'P 1'
#
loop_
_entity.id
_entity.type
_entity.pdbx_description
1 polymer ?
#
loop_
_entity_poly.entity_id
_entity_poly.type
_entity_poly.pdbx_seq_one_letter_code
_entity_poly.pdbx_strand_id
1 'polypeptide(L)'
;MMTAVTEVFVRRASGLVREMSPYSAFAYNVLAIGILFPWVYLQGPAVFPAANIALGVVICGVILVPMWYTYSWLSASMPRSGGDYVFQTRILSGWIGFGSTLMGAFMAMLYAAFAGWMFSVIGAAPMFAVWGFAANNTTLLSIAN
;
A
#
# COMPACT_ATOMS: atom_id res chain seq x y z
N MET A 1 11.82 -38.30 42.36
CA MET A 1 12.20 -37.29 41.35
C MET A 1 10.91 -36.72 40.78
N MET A 2 10.53 -35.49 41.15
CA MET A 2 9.38 -34.80 40.56
C MET A 2 9.83 -34.18 39.25
N THR A 3 9.34 -34.69 38.12
CA THR A 3 9.55 -34.10 36.80
C THR A 3 8.79 -32.79 36.72
N ALA A 4 9.54 -31.68 36.68
CA ALA A 4 8.98 -30.35 36.46
C ALA A 4 8.30 -30.33 35.08
N VAL A 5 6.97 -30.17 35.06
CA VAL A 5 6.22 -29.94 33.83
C VAL A 5 6.60 -28.54 33.36
N THR A 6 7.34 -28.45 32.26
CA THR A 6 7.64 -27.19 31.60
C THR A 6 6.32 -26.57 31.11
N GLU A 7 5.79 -25.60 31.85
CA GLU A 7 4.68 -24.80 31.36
C GLU A 7 5.17 -24.00 30.15
N VAL A 8 4.73 -24.41 28.96
CA VAL A 8 4.92 -23.64 27.74
C VAL A 8 4.06 -22.38 27.90
N PHE A 9 4.71 -21.22 28.10
CA PHE A 9 4.04 -19.94 28.14
C PHE A 9 3.40 -19.65 26.77
N VAL A 10 2.17 -20.10 26.57
CA VAL A 10 1.37 -19.74 25.40
C VAL A 10 1.01 -18.27 25.57
N ARG A 11 1.62 -17.38 24.77
CA ARG A 11 1.25 -15.97 24.72
C ARG A 11 -0.25 -15.90 24.44
N ARG A 12 -1.02 -15.31 25.37
CA ARG A 12 -2.44 -15.00 25.14
C ARG A 12 -2.50 -14.13 23.88
N ALA A 13 -3.14 -14.64 22.83
CA ALA A 13 -3.53 -13.80 21.70
C ALA A 13 -4.39 -12.67 22.29
N SER A 14 -3.96 -11.42 22.11
CA SER A 14 -4.72 -10.27 22.59
C SER A 14 -6.12 -10.41 22.01
N GLY A 15 -7.14 -10.56 22.87
CA GLY A 15 -8.54 -10.83 22.49
C GLY A 15 -9.22 -9.71 21.72
N LEU A 16 -8.46 -8.86 21.02
CA LEU A 16 -8.92 -7.85 20.10
C LEU A 16 -9.25 -8.52 18.76
N VAL A 17 -10.25 -9.40 18.79
CA VAL A 17 -10.91 -9.96 17.60
C VAL A 17 -11.91 -8.93 17.11
N ARG A 18 -11.44 -7.74 16.71
CA ARG A 18 -12.28 -6.83 15.94
C ARG A 18 -12.14 -7.20 14.47
N GLU A 19 -13.06 -8.06 14.04
CA GLU A 19 -13.34 -8.30 12.62
C GLU A 19 -13.60 -6.94 11.95
N MET A 20 -12.79 -6.61 10.95
CA MET A 20 -12.98 -5.39 10.17
C MET A 20 -14.24 -5.57 9.32
N SER A 21 -15.23 -4.69 9.48
CA SER A 21 -16.43 -4.70 8.63
C SER A 21 -16.02 -4.53 7.15
N PRO A 22 -16.73 -5.18 6.20
CA PRO A 22 -16.47 -5.01 4.77
C PRO A 22 -16.47 -3.54 4.33
N TYR A 23 -17.32 -2.70 4.94
CA TYR A 23 -17.36 -1.27 4.65
C TYR A 23 -16.08 -0.55 5.12
N SER A 24 -15.59 -0.87 6.33
CA SER A 24 -14.31 -0.33 6.80
C SER A 24 -13.15 -0.82 5.96
N ALA A 25 -13.16 -2.08 5.51
CA ALA A 25 -12.14 -2.62 4.62
C ALA A 25 -12.15 -1.91 3.25
N PHE A 26 -13.34 -1.62 2.70
CA PHE A 26 -13.48 -0.85 1.48
C PHE A 26 -12.96 0.58 1.66
N ALA A 27 -13.37 1.28 2.71
CA ALA A 27 -12.89 2.63 3.02
C ALA A 27 -11.37 2.67 3.19
N TYR A 28 -10.78 1.65 3.84
CA TYR A 28 -9.34 1.51 3.97
C TYR A 28 -8.65 1.32 2.61
N ASN A 29 -9.21 0.50 1.72
CA ASN A 29 -8.65 0.33 0.36
C ASN A 29 -8.72 1.62 -0.45
N VAL A 30 -9.82 2.38 -0.37
CA VAL A 30 -9.93 3.69 -1.04
C VAL A 30 -8.88 4.67 -0.50
N LEU A 31 -8.68 4.71 0.81
CA LEU A 31 -7.65 5.54 1.44
C LEU A 31 -6.23 5.10 1.01
N ALA A 32 -5.99 3.78 0.93
CA ALA A 32 -4.70 3.22 0.57
C ALA A 32 -4.30 3.45 -0.90
N ILE A 33 -5.28 3.63 -1.81
CA ILE A 33 -5.02 3.94 -3.23
C ILE A 33 -4.28 5.28 -3.39
N GLY A 34 -4.49 6.23 -2.46
CA GLY A 34 -3.64 7.42 -2.26
C GLY A 34 -3.27 8.23 -3.52
N ILE A 35 -2.11 8.89 -3.44
CA ILE A 35 -1.56 9.83 -4.44
C ILE A 35 -1.16 9.16 -5.77
N LEU A 36 -1.18 7.83 -5.84
CA LEU A 36 -0.71 7.11 -7.03
C LEU A 36 -1.75 6.99 -8.13
N PHE A 37 -3.03 7.18 -7.82
CA PHE A 37 -4.06 7.27 -8.83
C PHE A 37 -3.87 8.48 -9.77
N PRO A 38 -3.60 9.72 -9.27
CA PRO A 38 -3.18 10.84 -10.12
C PRO A 38 -1.94 10.57 -10.97
N TRP A 39 -1.00 9.77 -10.48
CA TRP A 39 0.27 9.51 -11.18
C TRP A 39 0.07 8.79 -12.52
N VAL A 40 -0.93 7.90 -12.63
CA VAL A 40 -1.30 7.23 -13.89
C VAL A 40 -1.72 8.26 -14.96
N TYR A 41 -2.39 9.34 -14.56
CA TYR A 41 -2.81 10.40 -15.48
C TYR A 41 -1.69 11.39 -15.81
N LEU A 42 -0.63 11.44 -15.00
CA LEU A 42 0.54 12.28 -15.27
C LEU A 42 1.57 11.56 -16.15
N GLN A 43 1.89 10.30 -15.83
CA GLN A 43 2.85 9.49 -16.58
C GLN A 43 2.25 8.82 -17.81
N GLY A 44 0.96 8.44 -17.76
CA GLY A 44 0.29 7.78 -18.89
C GLY A 44 0.44 8.54 -20.20
N PRO A 45 0.09 9.83 -20.26
CA PRO A 45 0.28 10.64 -21.47
C PRO A 45 1.74 10.94 -21.78
N ALA A 46 2.61 11.01 -20.77
CA ALA A 46 4.03 11.30 -20.95
C ALA A 46 4.78 10.15 -21.66
N VAL A 47 4.44 8.91 -21.31
CA VAL A 47 5.07 7.70 -21.87
C VAL A 47 4.29 7.18 -23.08
N PHE A 48 2.97 7.30 -23.07
CA PHE A 48 2.09 6.81 -24.14
C PHE A 48 1.10 7.91 -24.59
N PRO A 49 1.55 8.87 -25.42
CA PRO A 49 0.78 10.07 -25.76
C PRO A 49 -0.56 9.82 -26.48
N ALA A 50 -0.69 8.69 -27.17
CA ALA A 50 -1.89 8.32 -27.94
C ALA A 50 -2.76 7.26 -27.26
N ALA A 51 -2.40 6.82 -26.04
CA ALA A 51 -3.13 5.75 -25.37
C ALA A 51 -4.42 6.24 -24.70
N ASN A 52 -5.49 5.44 -24.81
CA ASN A 52 -6.70 5.67 -24.04
C ASN A 52 -6.51 5.14 -22.61
N ILE A 53 -6.13 6.04 -21.71
CA ILE A 53 -5.85 5.71 -20.30
C ILE A 53 -7.08 5.15 -19.59
N ALA A 54 -8.27 5.70 -19.86
CA ALA A 54 -9.50 5.23 -19.23
C ALA A 54 -9.80 3.77 -19.58
N LEU A 55 -9.65 3.41 -20.86
CA LEU A 55 -9.81 2.04 -21.33
C LEU A 55 -8.74 1.12 -20.72
N GLY A 56 -7.49 1.58 -20.64
CA GLY A 56 -6.40 0.85 -19.98
C GLY A 56 -6.69 0.55 -18.51
N VAL A 57 -7.20 1.53 -17.75
CA VAL A 57 -7.60 1.34 -16.34
C VAL A 57 -8.71 0.32 -16.20
N VAL A 58 -9.71 0.34 -17.08
CA VAL A 58 -10.82 -0.64 -17.06
C VAL A 58 -10.31 -2.05 -17.35
N ILE A 59 -9.47 -2.23 -18.37
CA ILE A 59 -8.90 -3.54 -18.70
C ILE A 59 -8.05 -4.07 -17.54
N CYS A 60 -7.15 -3.25 -16.99
CA CYS A 60 -6.34 -3.64 -15.84
C CYS A 60 -7.20 -3.99 -14.63
N GLY A 61 -8.26 -3.21 -14.37
CA GLY A 61 -9.21 -3.48 -13.29
C GLY A 61 -9.84 -4.87 -13.41
N VAL A 62 -10.32 -5.23 -14.62
CA VAL A 62 -10.93 -6.54 -14.88
C VAL A 62 -9.93 -7.68 -14.71
N ILE A 63 -8.70 -7.52 -15.22
CA ILE A 63 -7.64 -8.55 -15.11
C ILE A 63 -7.22 -8.78 -13.65
N LEU A 64 -7.34 -7.78 -12.78
CA LEU A 64 -6.97 -7.87 -11.37
C LEU A 64 -8.08 -8.48 -10.49
N VAL A 65 -9.33 -8.58 -10.96
CA VAL A 65 -10.44 -9.15 -10.17
C VAL A 65 -10.15 -10.56 -9.65
N PRO A 66 -9.64 -11.52 -10.46
CA PRO A 66 -9.32 -12.86 -9.97
C PRO A 66 -8.26 -12.85 -8.85
N MET A 67 -7.30 -11.91 -8.91
CA MET A 67 -6.27 -11.75 -7.89
C MET A 67 -6.90 -11.35 -6.55
N TRP A 68 -7.78 -10.35 -6.55
CA TRP A 68 -8.48 -9.90 -5.33
C TRP A 68 -9.37 -10.99 -4.75
N TYR A 69 -10.05 -11.75 -5.59
CA TYR A 69 -10.88 -12.87 -5.15
C TYR A 69 -10.03 -13.93 -4.45
N THR A 70 -8.90 -14.30 -5.04
CA THR A 70 -7.97 -15.28 -4.45
C THR A 70 -7.44 -14.81 -3.10
N TYR A 71 -7.04 -13.53 -2.98
CA TYR A 71 -6.58 -12.96 -1.70
C TYR A 71 -7.68 -12.92 -0.63
N SER A 72 -8.93 -12.63 -1.00
CA SER A 72 -10.05 -12.64 -0.06
C SER A 72 -10.31 -14.05 0.51
N TRP A 73 -10.24 -15.08 -0.34
CA TRP A 73 -10.36 -16.48 0.07
C TRP A 73 -9.21 -16.93 0.97
N LEU A 74 -8.02 -16.47 0.66
CA LEU A 74 -6.83 -16.78 1.43
C LEU A 74 -6.85 -16.13 2.81
N SER A 75 -7.35 -14.89 2.90
CA SER A 75 -7.57 -14.19 4.17
C SER A 75 -8.66 -14.85 5.01
N ALA A 76 -9.74 -15.34 4.40
CA ALA A 76 -10.82 -16.04 5.11
C ALA A 76 -10.38 -17.43 5.63
N SER A 77 -9.59 -18.17 4.84
CA SER A 77 -9.08 -19.50 5.23
C SER A 77 -7.94 -19.44 6.25
N MET A 78 -7.23 -18.32 6.35
CA MET A 78 -6.10 -18.13 7.26
C MET A 78 -6.19 -16.81 8.05
N PRO A 79 -7.10 -16.71 9.05
CA PRO A 79 -7.36 -15.48 9.81
C PRO A 79 -6.26 -15.22 10.85
N ARG A 80 -5.06 -14.91 10.37
CA ARG A 80 -3.86 -14.69 11.21
C ARG A 80 -3.15 -13.43 10.77
N SER A 81 -2.68 -12.67 11.74
CA SER A 81 -1.83 -11.49 11.52
C SER A 81 -0.51 -11.94 10.88
N GLY A 82 -0.23 -11.47 9.67
CA GLY A 82 1.00 -11.81 8.92
C GLY A 82 0.84 -11.78 7.40
N GLY A 83 -0.40 -11.67 6.90
CA GLY A 83 -0.71 -11.35 5.51
C GLY A 83 0.03 -12.25 4.51
N ASP A 84 0.70 -11.63 3.55
CA ASP A 84 1.33 -12.31 2.42
C ASP A 84 2.42 -13.32 2.82
N TYR A 85 3.15 -13.05 3.91
CA TYR A 85 4.16 -13.99 4.42
C TYR A 85 3.52 -15.30 4.84
N VAL A 86 2.43 -15.22 5.61
CA VAL A 86 1.72 -16.40 6.12
C VAL A 86 1.10 -17.18 4.98
N PHE A 87 0.53 -16.49 4.00
CA PHE A 87 -0.07 -17.10 2.83
C PHE A 87 0.94 -17.90 2.01
N GLN A 88 2.08 -17.29 1.70
CA GLN A 88 3.07 -17.90 0.81
C GLN A 88 3.91 -18.98 1.51
N THR A 89 4.24 -18.80 2.79
CA THR A 89 4.98 -19.82 3.54
C THR A 89 4.18 -21.10 3.78
N ARG A 90 2.84 -21.00 3.82
CA ARG A 90 1.94 -22.14 4.02
C ARG A 90 1.61 -22.91 2.75
N ILE A 91 1.64 -22.26 1.59
CA ILE A 91 1.32 -22.88 0.30
C ILE A 91 2.58 -23.37 -0.41
N LEU A 92 3.65 -22.56 -0.45
CA LEU A 92 4.82 -22.82 -1.30
C LEU A 92 6.00 -23.37 -0.50
N SER A 93 6.57 -22.55 0.38
CA SER A 93 7.62 -22.93 1.34
C SER A 93 8.08 -21.71 2.14
N GLY A 94 8.75 -21.94 3.27
CA GLY A 94 9.32 -20.89 4.12
C GLY A 94 10.28 -19.95 3.38
N TRP A 95 11.12 -20.49 2.48
CA TRP A 95 12.12 -19.71 1.74
C TRP A 95 11.48 -18.78 0.71
N ILE A 96 10.49 -19.28 -0.05
CA ILE A 96 9.80 -18.49 -1.07
C ILE A 96 9.00 -17.38 -0.40
N GLY A 97 8.28 -17.69 0.68
CA GLY A 97 7.52 -16.68 1.42
C GLY A 97 8.42 -15.61 2.07
N PHE A 98 9.62 -15.97 2.53
CA PHE A 98 10.58 -14.98 3.03
C PHE A 98 11.12 -14.10 1.90
N GLY A 99 11.53 -14.68 0.77
CA GLY A 99 12.08 -13.92 -0.35
C GLY A 99 11.09 -12.90 -0.91
N SER A 100 9.83 -13.30 -1.13
CA SER A 100 8.79 -12.42 -1.66
C SER A 100 8.40 -11.30 -0.71
N THR A 101 8.27 -11.57 0.59
CA THR A 101 7.91 -10.54 1.57
C THR A 101 9.05 -9.60 1.89
N LEU A 102 10.29 -10.07 1.81
CA LEU A 102 11.46 -9.21 1.86
C LEU A 102 11.48 -8.24 0.67
N MET A 103 11.20 -8.74 -0.55
CA MET A 103 11.05 -7.86 -1.72
C MET A 103 9.91 -6.85 -1.54
N GLY A 104 8.77 -7.30 -1.01
CA GLY A 104 7.64 -6.42 -0.68
C GLY A 104 8.01 -5.33 0.33
N ALA A 105 8.81 -5.65 1.34
CA ALA A 105 9.29 -4.67 2.32
C ALA A 105 10.19 -3.60 1.69
N PHE A 106 11.10 -3.99 0.79
CA PHE A 106 11.91 -3.01 0.05
C PHE A 106 11.06 -2.12 -0.86
N MET A 107 10.05 -2.70 -1.54
CA MET A 107 9.11 -1.92 -2.34
C MET A 107 8.31 -0.93 -1.48
N ALA A 108 7.89 -1.33 -0.28
CA ALA A 108 7.20 -0.43 0.65
C ALA A 108 8.08 0.76 1.08
N MET A 109 9.38 0.53 1.33
CA MET A 109 10.33 1.60 1.64
C MET A 109 10.50 2.58 0.46
N LEU A 110 10.64 2.05 -0.75
CA LEU A 110 10.70 2.87 -1.96
C LEU A 110 9.42 3.70 -2.11
N TYR A 111 8.26 3.09 -1.84
CA TYR A 111 6.96 3.77 -1.93
C TYR A 111 6.81 4.90 -0.92
N ALA A 112 7.29 4.69 0.32
CA ALA A 112 7.30 5.74 1.34
C ALA A 112 8.16 6.94 0.91
N ALA A 113 9.35 6.68 0.35
CA ALA A 113 10.21 7.73 -0.19
C ALA A 113 9.55 8.44 -1.39
N PHE A 114 8.95 7.68 -2.31
CA PHE A 114 8.24 8.22 -3.46
C PHE A 114 7.04 9.09 -3.06
N ALA A 115 6.26 8.67 -2.06
CA ALA A 115 5.15 9.46 -1.52
C ALA A 115 5.62 10.78 -0.91
N GLY A 116 6.75 10.79 -0.19
CA GLY A 116 7.36 12.02 0.33
C GLY A 116 7.82 12.96 -0.77
N TRP A 117 8.44 12.44 -1.83
CA TRP A 117 8.82 13.22 -3.01
C TRP A 117 7.60 13.80 -3.73
N MET A 118 6.57 12.99 -3.96
CA MET A 118 5.29 13.41 -4.53
C MET A 118 4.63 14.55 -3.75
N PHE A 119 4.60 14.44 -2.42
CA PHE A 119 4.05 15.48 -1.57
C PHE A 119 4.82 16.80 -1.72
N SER A 120 6.16 16.74 -1.79
CA SER A 120 7.00 17.93 -1.98
C SER A 120 6.74 18.59 -3.34
N VAL A 121 6.82 17.81 -4.43
CA VAL A 121 6.80 18.34 -5.81
C VAL A 121 5.39 18.72 -6.28
N ILE A 122 4.38 17.92 -5.96
CA ILE A 122 3.00 18.14 -6.45
C ILE A 122 2.15 18.88 -5.42
N GLY A 123 2.45 18.75 -4.13
CA GLY A 123 1.68 19.39 -3.06
C GLY A 123 2.29 20.71 -2.61
N ALA A 124 3.43 20.63 -1.91
CA ALA A 124 4.02 21.75 -1.20
C ALA A 124 4.55 22.84 -2.15
N ALA A 125 5.37 22.48 -3.15
CA ALA A 125 5.98 23.42 -4.09
C ALA A 125 4.96 24.31 -4.82
N PRO A 126 3.92 23.78 -5.51
CA PRO A 126 2.94 24.63 -6.20
C PRO A 126 2.07 25.42 -5.23
N MET A 127 1.77 24.89 -4.04
CA MET A 127 1.05 25.64 -3.01
C MET A 127 1.83 26.90 -2.59
N PHE A 128 3.13 26.76 -2.31
CA PHE A 128 3.99 27.89 -1.95
C PHE A 128 4.24 28.84 -3.13
N ALA A 129 4.30 28.33 -4.36
CA ALA A 129 4.41 29.16 -5.56
C ALA A 129 3.18 30.06 -5.77
N VAL A 130 1.97 29.49 -5.70
CA VAL A 130 0.71 30.24 -5.85
C VAL A 130 0.54 31.25 -4.71
N TRP A 131 0.86 30.84 -3.48
CA TRP A 131 0.74 31.73 -2.33
C TRP A 131 1.78 32.85 -2.34
N GLY A 132 3.02 32.54 -2.74
CA GLY A 132 4.07 33.54 -2.92
C GLY A 132 3.74 34.55 -4.02
N PHE A 133 3.10 34.11 -5.11
CA PHE A 133 2.59 35.00 -6.16
C PHE A 133 1.45 35.89 -5.65
N ALA A 134 0.46 35.33 -4.92
CA ALA A 134 -0.66 36.10 -4.37
C ALA A 134 -0.23 37.10 -3.28
N ALA A 135 0.78 36.75 -2.48
CA ALA A 135 1.29 37.60 -1.40
C ALA A 135 2.43 38.54 -1.83
N ASN A 136 2.86 38.51 -3.10
CA ASN A 136 4.07 39.19 -3.60
C ASN A 136 5.31 38.96 -2.71
N ASN A 137 5.44 37.76 -2.12
CA ASN A 137 6.49 37.44 -1.16
C ASN A 137 7.55 36.55 -1.81
N THR A 138 8.73 37.14 -2.05
CA THR A 138 9.87 36.47 -2.69
C THR A 138 10.44 35.32 -1.86
N THR A 139 10.28 35.34 -0.54
CA THR A 139 10.71 34.24 0.34
C THR A 139 9.87 32.98 0.10
N LEU A 140 8.54 33.11 -0.04
CA LEU A 140 7.68 31.96 -0.35
C LEU A 140 7.96 31.38 -1.75
N LEU A 141 8.28 32.23 -2.72
CA LEU A 141 8.71 31.82 -4.06
C LEU A 141 10.08 31.10 -4.04
N SER A 142 10.98 31.46 -3.13
CA SER A 142 12.28 30.79 -2.98
C SER A 142 12.18 29.39 -2.37
N ILE A 143 11.19 29.16 -1.49
CA ILE A 143 10.93 27.86 -0.85
C ILE A 143 10.16 26.91 -1.79
N ALA A 144 9.50 27.47 -2.80
CA ALA A 144 8.75 26.71 -3.80
C ALA A 144 9.63 26.05 -4.89
N ASN A 145 10.88 26.49 -5.06
CA ASN A 145 11.86 25.90 -5.98
C ASN A 145 12.74 24.87 -5.27
#